data_AF-A0A2P4X9A8-F1
#
_entry.id   AF-A0A2P4X9A8-F1
#
_cell.length_a   1.000
_cell.length_b   1.000
_cell.length_c   1.000
_cell.angle_alpha   90.00
_cell.angle_beta   90.00
_cell.angle_gamma   90.00
#
_symmetry.space_group_name_H-M   'P 1'
#
loop_
_entity.id
_entity.type
_entity.pdbx_description
1 polymer ?
#
loop_
_entity_poly.entity_id
_entity_poly.type
_entity_poly.pdbx_seq_one_letter_code
_entity_poly.pdbx_strand_id
1 'polypeptide(L)' 'MGLLDGLITGFARKSKFGAGAHTRCGKHAKRGRYVVDQDKLLQLEVPDLTGFKLKAYVSPLTPNRRPE' A
#
# COMPACT_ATOMS: atom_id res chain seq x y z
N MET A 1 -29.53 -21.19 -1.88
CA MET A 1 -28.83 -20.04 -2.50
C MET A 1 -27.52 -19.88 -1.74
N GLY A 2 -26.44 -20.46 -2.26
CA GLY A 2 -25.17 -20.63 -1.54
C GLY A 2 -24.26 -19.43 -1.71
N LEU A 3 -23.89 -18.80 -0.60
CA LEU A 3 -22.95 -17.67 -0.49
C LEU A 3 -21.48 -18.14 -0.60
N LEU A 4 -21.17 -19.06 -1.53
CA LEU A 4 -19.86 -19.71 -1.66
C LEU A 4 -19.33 -19.71 -3.11
N ASP A 5 -19.74 -18.73 -3.92
CA ASP A 5 -19.08 -18.48 -5.20
C ASP A 5 -17.78 -17.74 -4.90
N GLY A 6 -16.66 -18.46 -5.00
CA GLY A 6 -15.34 -18.04 -4.51
C GLY A 6 -14.89 -16.66 -4.99
N LEU A 7 -14.20 -15.94 -4.09
CA LEU A 7 -13.57 -14.64 -4.37
C LEU A 7 -12.66 -14.76 -5.61
N ILE A 8 -13.01 -14.05 -6.68
CA ILE A 8 -12.19 -13.97 -7.89
C ILE A 8 -10.96 -13.10 -7.57
N THR A 9 -9.85 -13.76 -7.25
CA THR A 9 -8.54 -13.12 -7.07
C THR A 9 -7.84 -12.95 -8.42
N GLY A 10 -6.90 -12.01 -8.51
CA GLY A 10 -6.18 -11.69 -9.76
C GLY A 10 -5.36 -12.85 -10.36
N PHE A 11 -5.29 -14.00 -9.70
CA PHE A 11 -4.60 -15.21 -10.14
C PHE A 11 -5.52 -16.24 -10.82
N ALA A 12 -6.83 -15.99 -10.94
CA ALA A 12 -7.76 -16.90 -11.60
C ALA A 12 -7.31 -17.17 -13.06
N ARG A 13 -7.05 -18.44 -13.40
CA ARG A 13 -6.47 -18.86 -14.68
C ARG A 13 -7.37 -18.40 -15.85
N LYS A 14 -6.78 -17.65 -16.78
CA LYS A 14 -7.38 -17.21 -18.07
C LYS A 14 -8.71 -16.45 -17.92
N SER A 15 -8.79 -15.59 -16.93
CA SER A 15 -9.92 -14.69 -16.70
C SER A 15 -9.73 -13.36 -17.46
N LYS A 16 -10.78 -12.86 -18.14
CA LYS A 16 -10.82 -11.47 -18.67
C LYS A 16 -11.14 -10.44 -17.59
N PHE A 17 -11.47 -10.89 -16.38
CA PHE A 17 -11.78 -10.02 -15.25
C PHE A 17 -10.48 -9.62 -14.55
N GLY A 18 -10.17 -8.32 -14.58
CA GLY A 18 -9.07 -7.75 -13.81
C GLY A 18 -9.54 -7.46 -12.38
N ALA A 19 -9.03 -8.22 -11.41
CA ALA A 19 -9.09 -7.82 -10.00
C ALA A 19 -7.89 -6.89 -9.73
N GLY A 20 -8.12 -5.58 -9.82
CA GLY A 20 -7.08 -4.58 -9.59
C GLY A 20 -6.75 -4.43 -8.11
N ALA A 21 -5.46 -4.31 -7.78
CA ALA A 21 -5.04 -3.78 -6.49
C ALA A 21 -5.36 -2.27 -6.41
N HIS A 22 -5.58 -1.75 -5.21
CA HIS A 22 -6.11 -0.40 -4.93
C HIS A 22 -5.27 0.81 -5.41
N THR A 23 -4.28 0.63 -6.27
CA THR A 23 -3.36 1.68 -6.71
C THR A 23 -3.70 2.18 -8.12
N ARG A 24 -4.35 3.36 -8.18
CA ARG A 24 -4.60 4.10 -9.44
C ARG A 24 -3.57 5.22 -9.60
N CYS A 25 -2.43 4.91 -10.21
CA CYS A 25 -1.32 5.84 -10.40
C CYS A 25 -1.30 6.54 -11.78
N GLY A 26 -2.37 6.43 -12.57
CA GLY A 26 -2.38 6.90 -13.95
C GLY A 26 -3.66 6.58 -14.71
N LYS A 27 -3.58 6.60 -16.04
CA LYS A 27 -4.71 6.37 -16.95
C LYS A 27 -4.35 5.44 -18.11
N HIS A 28 -5.33 4.65 -18.57
CA HIS A 28 -5.18 3.89 -19.81
C HIS A 28 -5.12 4.84 -21.02
N ALA A 29 -4.21 4.54 -21.94
CA ALA A 29 -4.07 5.23 -23.21
C ALA A 29 -4.49 4.32 -24.38
N LYS A 30 -4.53 4.87 -25.59
CA LYS A 30 -4.90 4.12 -26.81
C LYS A 30 -4.00 2.89 -26.98
N ARG A 31 -4.57 1.83 -27.57
CA ARG A 31 -3.88 0.56 -27.90
C ARG A 31 -3.32 -0.20 -26.68
N GLY A 32 -4.04 -0.18 -25.56
CA GLY A 32 -3.70 -0.97 -24.37
C GLY A 32 -2.50 -0.45 -23.57
N ARG A 33 -2.05 0.78 -23.85
CA ARG A 33 -0.96 1.42 -23.09
C ARG A 33 -1.48 1.98 -21.77
N TYR A 34 -0.58 2.28 -20.84
CA TYR A 34 -0.88 2.98 -19.58
C TYR A 34 0.09 4.15 -19.41
N VAL A 35 -0.43 5.32 -19.07
CA VAL A 35 0.35 6.54 -18.83
C VAL A 35 0.29 6.83 -17.33
N VAL A 36 1.46 6.84 -16.70
CA VAL A 36 1.63 7.15 -15.28
C VAL A 36 1.53 8.65 -15.07
N ASP A 37 0.78 9.05 -14.04
CA ASP A 37 0.61 10.43 -13.61
C ASP A 37 1.53 10.68 -12.41
N GLN A 38 2.55 11.53 -12.59
CA GLN A 38 3.59 11.72 -11.57
C GLN A 38 3.04 12.38 -10.29
N ASP A 39 2.00 13.22 -10.42
CA ASP A 39 1.36 13.89 -9.30
C ASP A 39 0.55 12.93 -8.42
N LYS A 40 0.16 11.78 -8.98
CA LYS A 40 -0.59 10.73 -8.26
C LYS A 40 0.31 9.64 -7.68
N LEU A 41 1.63 9.75 -7.88
CA LEU A 41 2.56 8.81 -7.27
C LEU A 41 2.68 9.12 -5.79
N LEU A 42 2.61 8.07 -4.97
CA LEU A 42 2.85 8.18 -3.54
C LEU A 42 4.30 8.63 -3.32
N GLN A 43 4.47 9.83 -2.79
CA GLN A 43 5.75 10.32 -2.31
C GLN A 43 5.81 10.12 -0.80
N LEU A 44 6.84 9.40 -0.34
CA LEU A 44 7.11 9.22 1.08
C LEU A 44 8.19 10.23 1.45
N GLU A 45 7.77 11.32 2.08
CA GLU A 45 8.71 12.32 2.61
C GLU A 45 9.39 11.73 3.85
N VAL A 46 10.69 11.50 3.73
CA VAL A 46 11.51 10.99 4.84
C VAL A 46 12.28 12.17 5.43
N PRO A 47 12.10 12.49 6.72
CA PRO A 47 12.87 13.55 7.37
C PRO A 47 14.35 13.16 7.50
N ASP A 48 15.23 14.14 7.63
CA ASP A 48 16.63 13.87 7.95
C ASP A 48 16.74 13.30 9.37
N LEU A 49 17.24 12.08 9.47
CA LEU A 49 17.43 11.36 10.73
C LEU A 49 18.86 11.46 11.26
N THR A 50 19.71 12.30 10.64
CA THR A 50 21.09 12.50 11.08
C THR A 50 21.12 13.10 12.49
N GLY A 51 21.66 12.36 13.45
CA GLY A 51 21.67 12.74 14.88
C GLY A 51 20.39 12.38 15.66
N PHE A 52 19.41 11.73 15.02
CA PHE A 52 18.20 11.28 15.69
C PHE A 52 18.47 10.07 16.60
N LYS A 53 18.25 10.25 17.91
CA LYS A 53 18.60 9.25 18.95
C LYS A 53 17.49 8.25 19.26
N LEU A 54 16.25 8.52 18.86
CA LEU A 54 15.14 7.62 19.14
C LEU A 54 15.29 6.32 18.34
N LYS A 55 14.92 5.21 18.99
CA LYS A 55 14.92 3.86 18.42
C LYS A 55 13.50 3.34 18.39
N ALA A 56 13.24 2.36 17.53
CA ALA A 56 11.94 1.70 17.44
C ALA A 56 11.50 1.00 18.74
N TYR A 57 12.47 0.75 19.63
CA TYR A 57 12.25 0.08 20.90
C TYR A 57 12.84 0.89 22.05
N VAL A 58 12.25 0.69 23.22
CA VAL A 58 12.71 1.24 24.50
C VAL A 58 13.25 0.09 25.35
N SER A 59 14.22 0.39 26.23
CA SER A 59 14.73 -0.61 27.17
C SER A 59 13.57 -1.18 28.02
N PRO A 60 13.48 -2.51 28.19
CA PRO A 60 12.44 -3.15 29.01
C PRO A 60 12.42 -2.68 30.47
N LEU A 61 13.52 -2.11 30.96
CA LEU A 61 13.64 -1.58 32.33
C LEU A 61 12.97 -0.21 32.50
N THR A 62 12.60 0.45 31.40
CA THR A 62 11.99 1.78 31.45
C THR A 62 10.55 1.67 31.94
N PRO A 63 10.14 2.38 32.99
CA PRO A 63 8.78 2.27 33.53
C PRO A 63 7.75 2.83 32.54
N ASN A 64 6.67 2.07 32.32
CA ASN A 64 5.56 2.50 31.46
C ASN A 64 4.70 3.54 32.21
N ARG A 65 4.74 4.80 31.76
CA ARG A 65 3.91 5.87 32.31
C ARG A 65 2.61 5.97 31.53
N ARG A 66 1.47 6.01 32.23
CA ARG A 66 0.17 6.34 31.62
C ARG A 66 0.09 7.85 31.41
N PRO A 67 -0.46 8.32 30.27
CA PRO A 67 -0.74 9.75 30.09
C PRO A 67 -1.83 10.18 31.10
N GLU A 68 -1.70 11.40 31.60
CA GLU A 68 -2.62 12.06 32.54
C GLU A 68 -3.93 12.49 31.86
#